data_AF-A0A8J2LPA0-F1
#
_entry.id   AF-A0A8J2LPA0-F1
#
_cell.length_a   1.000
_cell.length_b   1.000
_cell.length_c   1.000
_cell.angle_alpha   90.00
_cell.angle_beta   90.00
_cell.angle_gamma   90.00
#
_symmetry.space_group_name_H-M   'P 1'
#
loop_
_entity.id
_entity.type
_entity.pdbx_description
1 polymer ?
#
loop_
_entity_poly.entity_id
_entity_poly.type
_entity_poly.pdbx_seq_one_letter_code
_entity_poly.pdbx_strand_id
1 'polypeptide(L)'
;VVASRALADSEIVINRAVARLENKSDPNSIMKEKGPLKKKLSKRDSYTFLNPQVPAIINAVGSTQGGVGSPVRRQRLEEESSDTDESCAGDRTFLIQGKSEKSGDLLGDLKKELETDYHKISLEVLLRKFGSNVSTGLSQNQADINMGRFGPNVLTPPDDVSDWMLFLEHLTGGFSVLLWVGAFLCFGAFAVQKAYLEDAPSDYLYLGIVLSLVVLISGTFAYYQEAKSSRIMDSFKKMVPQCAVVLREGNLFEIDATDLVVGDIVHMKLGDKIPADVRLIESDGFKVDNSALTGESEPQSRNATCTHDNPLETKNLCFFSTNALEGTAKGLVISVGDSTLMGRIAGLATKLEVEETPMAQEMAHF
;
A
#
# COMPACT_ATOMS: atom_id res chain seq x y z
N VAL A 1 -14.98 39.87 -14.96
CA VAL A 1 -16.42 39.47 -14.92
C VAL A 1 -16.62 38.08 -14.33
N VAL A 2 -15.87 37.04 -14.73
CA VAL A 2 -15.99 35.69 -14.15
C VAL A 2 -15.39 35.60 -12.73
N ALA A 3 -14.22 36.20 -12.49
CA ALA A 3 -13.63 36.27 -11.14
C ALA A 3 -14.46 37.10 -10.14
N SER A 4 -15.16 38.12 -10.63
CA SER A 4 -16.03 39.00 -9.82
C SER A 4 -17.30 38.28 -9.35
N ARG A 5 -17.80 37.30 -10.13
CA ARG A 5 -18.94 36.46 -9.75
C ARG A 5 -18.57 35.41 -8.71
N ALA A 6 -17.37 34.83 -8.80
CA ALA A 6 -16.88 33.84 -7.84
C ALA A 6 -16.70 34.44 -6.42
N LEU A 7 -16.28 35.70 -6.32
CA LEU A 7 -16.15 36.39 -5.04
C LEU A 7 -17.51 36.70 -4.40
N ALA A 8 -18.51 37.10 -5.19
CA ALA A 8 -19.87 37.37 -4.69
C ALA A 8 -20.57 36.09 -4.18
N ASP A 9 -20.35 34.94 -4.84
CA ASP A 9 -20.90 33.66 -4.38
C ASP A 9 -20.25 33.18 -3.07
N SER A 10 -18.97 33.51 -2.84
CA SER A 10 -18.26 33.15 -1.60
C SER A 10 -18.74 33.95 -0.37
N GLU A 11 -19.04 35.24 -0.51
CA GLU A 11 -19.60 36.07 0.58
C GLU A 11 -21.00 35.60 1.00
N ILE A 12 -21.83 35.13 0.07
CA ILE A 12 -23.18 34.63 0.36
C ILE A 12 -23.12 33.33 1.16
N VAL A 13 -22.16 32.44 0.86
CA VAL A 13 -21.98 31.17 1.58
C VAL A 13 -21.45 31.42 3.00
N ILE A 14 -20.53 32.37 3.16
CA ILE A 14 -19.97 32.74 4.47
C ILE A 14 -21.04 33.40 5.35
N ASN A 15 -21.79 34.37 4.83
CA ASN A 15 -22.87 35.02 5.60
C ASN A 15 -23.99 34.06 5.99
N ARG A 16 -24.29 33.06 5.14
CA ARG A 16 -25.28 32.01 5.46
C ARG A 16 -24.75 30.99 6.48
N ALA A 17 -23.43 30.78 6.55
CA ALA A 17 -22.79 29.95 7.57
C ALA A 17 -22.72 30.67 8.93
N VAL A 18 -22.43 31.97 8.94
CA VAL A 18 -22.42 32.81 10.16
C VAL A 18 -23.82 32.91 10.77
N ALA A 19 -24.87 33.13 9.95
CA ALA A 19 -26.26 33.15 10.43
C ALA A 19 -26.74 31.79 11.00
N ARG A 20 -26.14 30.66 10.57
CA ARG A 20 -26.41 29.33 11.13
C ARG A 20 -25.71 29.08 12.47
N LEU A 21 -24.61 29.79 12.73
CA LEU A 21 -23.88 29.69 14.00
C LEU A 21 -24.49 30.58 15.07
N GLU A 22 -24.99 31.78 14.73
CA GLU A 22 -25.72 32.64 15.66
C GLU A 22 -27.05 32.05 16.14
N ASN A 23 -27.74 31.27 15.29
CA ASN A 23 -28.99 30.61 15.68
C ASN A 23 -28.76 29.36 16.58
N LYS A 24 -27.50 28.97 16.81
CA LYS A 24 -27.12 27.81 17.64
C LYS A 24 -26.57 28.22 19.00
N SER A 25 -26.41 29.53 19.25
CA SER A 25 -25.92 30.12 20.51
C SER A 25 -27.04 30.49 21.50
N ASP A 26 -28.29 30.09 21.27
CA ASP A 26 -29.36 30.26 22.26
C ASP A 26 -29.40 29.09 23.27
N PRO A 27 -29.15 29.32 24.58
CA PRO A 27 -28.96 28.26 25.57
C PRO A 27 -30.24 27.50 25.97
N ASN A 28 -31.39 27.79 25.37
CA ASN A 28 -32.68 27.20 25.74
C ASN A 28 -33.17 26.03 24.84
N SER A 29 -32.46 25.65 23.77
CA SER A 29 -32.91 24.55 22.90
C SER A 29 -32.39 23.14 23.28
N ILE A 30 -31.39 23.06 24.17
CA ILE A 30 -30.68 21.79 24.48
C ILE A 30 -31.38 20.97 25.60
N MET A 31 -32.38 21.53 26.28
CA MET A 31 -33.06 20.91 27.44
C MET A 31 -34.27 20.01 27.10
N LYS A 32 -34.59 19.72 25.83
CA LYS A 32 -35.82 18.97 25.48
C LYS A 32 -35.67 17.53 25.00
N GLU A 33 -34.46 16.98 24.84
CA GLU A 33 -34.31 15.70 24.14
C GLU A 33 -33.61 14.57 24.92
N LYS A 34 -33.62 14.59 26.26
CA LYS A 34 -33.19 13.42 27.04
C LYS A 34 -34.12 13.14 28.23
N GLY A 35 -35.08 12.25 27.99
CA GLY A 35 -35.84 11.53 29.02
C GLY A 35 -35.68 10.00 28.85
N PRO A 36 -35.69 9.20 29.94
CA PRO A 36 -35.12 7.85 29.94
C PRO A 36 -36.19 6.74 29.85
N LEU A 37 -35.85 5.58 29.28
CA LEU A 37 -36.62 4.35 29.54
C LEU A 37 -35.72 3.10 29.59
N LYS A 38 -35.53 2.63 30.82
CA LYS A 38 -35.07 1.28 31.17
C LYS A 38 -36.21 0.27 30.97
N LYS A 39 -35.81 -0.93 30.52
CA LYS A 39 -36.33 -2.28 30.81
C LYS A 39 -37.83 -2.55 30.61
N LYS A 40 -38.16 -3.54 29.77
CA LYS A 40 -39.10 -4.65 30.09
C LYS A 40 -38.95 -5.84 29.12
N LEU A 41 -38.75 -7.02 29.70
CA LEU A 41 -39.19 -8.39 29.33
C LEU A 41 -38.77 -8.96 27.96
N SER A 42 -37.95 -10.02 27.88
CA SER A 42 -38.17 -11.43 28.27
C SER A 42 -39.11 -12.23 27.34
N LYS A 43 -38.51 -13.22 26.66
CA LYS A 43 -39.03 -14.49 26.13
C LYS A 43 -40.03 -14.46 24.95
N ARG A 44 -39.65 -15.10 23.84
CA ARG A 44 -40.35 -16.29 23.29
C ARG A 44 -39.56 -16.95 22.15
N ASP A 45 -39.59 -18.27 22.19
CA ASP A 45 -39.00 -19.24 21.27
C ASP A 45 -39.61 -19.24 19.86
N SER A 46 -38.80 -19.72 18.92
CA SER A 46 -39.09 -20.60 17.76
C SER A 46 -40.44 -20.51 17.05
N TYR A 47 -40.45 -20.33 15.72
CA TYR A 47 -41.09 -21.23 14.73
C TYR A 47 -40.84 -20.75 13.28
N THR A 48 -40.96 -21.74 12.41
CA THR A 48 -40.50 -21.91 11.03
C THR A 48 -41.41 -21.29 9.96
N PHE A 49 -40.87 -21.14 8.73
CA PHE A 49 -41.49 -21.01 7.39
C PHE A 49 -42.60 -19.94 7.16
N LEU A 50 -42.36 -19.01 6.22
CA LEU A 50 -43.06 -18.99 4.92
C LEU A 50 -42.49 -17.91 3.98
N ASN A 51 -42.35 -18.32 2.72
CA ASN A 51 -42.09 -17.52 1.52
C ASN A 51 -43.34 -16.69 1.14
N PRO A 52 -43.22 -15.61 0.34
CA PRO A 52 -43.72 -15.72 -1.04
C PRO A 52 -42.86 -14.98 -2.11
N GLN A 53 -42.29 -15.76 -3.02
CA GLN A 53 -42.58 -15.85 -4.48
C GLN A 53 -42.89 -14.54 -5.23
N VAL A 54 -42.08 -14.06 -6.21
CA VAL A 54 -41.84 -14.52 -7.64
C VAL A 54 -42.27 -13.37 -8.60
N PRO A 55 -41.98 -13.29 -9.93
CA PRO A 55 -41.13 -14.05 -10.90
C PRO A 55 -40.05 -13.15 -11.60
N ALA A 56 -38.97 -13.59 -12.26
CA ALA A 56 -38.73 -14.60 -13.32
C ALA A 56 -39.29 -14.27 -14.73
N ILE A 57 -38.41 -13.89 -15.68
CA ILE A 57 -38.59 -14.19 -17.11
C ILE A 57 -37.32 -14.85 -17.64
N ILE A 58 -37.55 -16.04 -18.21
CA ILE A 58 -36.66 -16.98 -18.87
C ILE A 58 -36.80 -16.75 -20.38
N ASN A 59 -35.72 -16.91 -21.16
CA ASN A 59 -35.73 -17.89 -22.25
C ASN A 59 -34.34 -18.22 -22.80
N ALA A 60 -34.15 -19.53 -22.92
CA ALA A 60 -33.01 -20.26 -23.43
C ALA A 60 -33.26 -20.70 -24.89
N VAL A 61 -32.48 -21.70 -25.33
CA VAL A 61 -32.49 -22.48 -26.58
C VAL A 61 -31.43 -21.96 -27.58
N GLY A 62 -30.48 -22.73 -28.11
CA GLY A 62 -30.27 -24.18 -28.14
C GLY A 62 -29.84 -24.60 -29.56
N SER A 63 -28.62 -25.16 -29.67
CA SER A 63 -28.18 -26.22 -30.61
C SER A 63 -28.20 -26.06 -32.15
N THR A 64 -27.05 -26.46 -32.72
CA THR A 64 -26.81 -27.34 -33.90
C THR A 64 -26.52 -26.79 -35.32
N GLN A 65 -25.44 -27.36 -35.87
CA GLN A 65 -25.08 -27.70 -37.26
C GLN A 65 -24.52 -26.63 -38.23
N GLY A 66 -23.25 -26.85 -38.60
CA GLY A 66 -22.89 -27.16 -40.00
C GLY A 66 -22.24 -26.07 -40.85
N GLY A 67 -21.01 -26.34 -41.32
CA GLY A 67 -20.65 -26.11 -42.72
C GLY A 67 -19.55 -25.08 -43.07
N VAL A 68 -18.38 -25.63 -43.45
CA VAL A 68 -17.54 -25.30 -44.63
C VAL A 68 -17.13 -23.83 -44.89
N GLY A 69 -15.81 -23.57 -44.96
CA GLY A 69 -15.26 -22.47 -45.77
C GLY A 69 -13.89 -21.93 -45.34
N SER A 70 -12.81 -22.47 -45.91
CA SER A 70 -11.42 -21.97 -45.86
C SER A 70 -11.22 -20.66 -46.69
N PRO A 71 -9.98 -20.19 -47.01
CA PRO A 71 -9.04 -19.44 -46.17
C PRO A 71 -8.45 -18.18 -46.87
N VAL A 72 -8.07 -17.10 -46.18
CA VAL A 72 -7.29 -15.96 -46.76
C VAL A 72 -6.59 -15.22 -45.61
N ARG A 73 -5.34 -14.73 -45.62
CA ARG A 73 -4.12 -14.87 -46.43
C ARG A 73 -3.01 -14.14 -45.64
N ARG A 74 -1.78 -14.65 -45.75
CA ARG A 74 -0.51 -14.07 -45.27
C ARG A 74 -0.24 -12.64 -45.72
N GLN A 75 0.54 -11.92 -44.91
CA GLN A 75 1.75 -11.13 -45.19
C GLN A 75 2.30 -10.75 -43.79
N ARG A 76 3.48 -11.11 -43.26
CA ARG A 76 4.89 -11.19 -43.70
C ARG A 76 5.37 -9.99 -44.50
N LEU A 77 6.00 -9.05 -43.79
CA LEU A 77 7.21 -8.36 -44.24
C LEU A 77 8.20 -8.33 -43.07
N GLU A 78 9.34 -8.97 -43.29
CA GLU A 78 10.62 -8.71 -42.64
C GLU A 78 11.28 -7.47 -43.30
N GLU A 79 12.45 -7.10 -42.77
CA GLU A 79 13.45 -6.12 -43.21
C GLU A 79 13.49 -4.83 -42.40
N GLU A 80 14.65 -4.26 -42.06
CA GLU A 80 16.04 -4.73 -41.95
C GLU A 80 16.79 -3.58 -41.26
N SER A 81 17.90 -3.91 -40.62
CA SER A 81 18.88 -3.00 -40.03
C SER A 81 19.42 -1.93 -41.00
N SER A 82 19.68 -0.73 -40.50
CA SER A 82 20.81 0.08 -40.99
C SER A 82 21.32 1.04 -39.92
N ASP A 83 22.64 0.93 -39.68
CA ASP A 83 23.46 1.89 -38.95
C ASP A 83 23.64 3.18 -39.76
N THR A 84 23.59 4.33 -39.08
CA THR A 84 24.38 5.51 -39.45
C THR A 84 24.73 6.31 -38.20
N ASP A 85 26.03 6.42 -37.93
CA ASP A 85 26.65 7.38 -37.03
C ASP A 85 26.38 8.82 -37.49
N GLU A 86 25.97 9.72 -36.57
CA GLU A 86 26.61 11.03 -36.48
C GLU A 86 26.38 11.71 -35.12
N SER A 87 27.44 12.36 -34.67
CA SER A 87 27.69 12.98 -33.38
C SER A 87 26.78 14.14 -33.02
N CYS A 88 26.33 14.17 -31.77
CA CYS A 88 26.25 15.37 -30.92
C CYS A 88 26.31 14.94 -29.45
N ALA A 89 27.53 14.73 -28.95
CA ALA A 89 27.79 14.54 -27.53
C ALA A 89 27.71 15.88 -26.81
N GLY A 90 26.73 16.01 -25.92
CA GLY A 90 26.52 17.16 -25.05
C GLY A 90 25.87 16.71 -23.74
N ASP A 91 26.68 16.04 -22.91
CA ASP A 91 26.65 16.14 -21.44
C ASP A 91 25.33 15.80 -20.71
N ARG A 92 24.83 14.55 -20.85
CA ARG A 92 23.78 13.98 -19.96
C ARG A 92 23.94 12.49 -19.62
N THR A 93 25.05 11.86 -20.00
CA THR A 93 25.21 10.39 -19.91
C THR A 93 25.64 9.88 -18.53
N PHE A 94 26.15 10.74 -17.65
CA PHE A 94 26.71 10.31 -16.35
C PHE A 94 25.66 10.03 -15.26
N LEU A 95 24.44 10.56 -15.35
CA LEU A 95 23.41 10.36 -14.33
C LEU A 95 22.42 9.22 -14.64
N ILE A 96 22.35 8.78 -15.90
CA ILE A 96 21.43 7.71 -16.34
C ILE A 96 22.08 6.32 -16.18
N GLN A 97 23.40 6.20 -16.35
CA GLN A 97 24.10 4.91 -16.21
C GLN A 97 24.03 4.34 -14.79
N GLY A 98 24.19 5.19 -13.75
CA GLY A 98 24.16 4.74 -12.36
C GLY A 98 22.78 4.26 -11.85
N LYS A 99 21.68 4.64 -12.52
CA LYS A 99 20.31 4.27 -12.16
C LYS A 99 19.86 2.96 -12.84
N SER A 100 20.32 2.72 -14.07
CA SER A 100 20.08 1.47 -14.79
C SER A 100 20.87 0.29 -14.21
N GLU A 101 22.12 0.50 -13.76
CA GLU A 101 22.94 -0.56 -13.14
C GLU A 101 22.36 -0.99 -11.79
N LYS A 102 21.96 -0.05 -10.91
CA LYS A 102 21.34 -0.39 -9.62
C LYS A 102 20.02 -1.15 -9.75
N SER A 103 19.18 -0.78 -10.72
CA SER A 103 17.91 -1.49 -10.98
C SER A 103 18.16 -2.90 -11.53
N GLY A 104 19.17 -3.04 -12.41
CA GLY A 104 19.61 -4.33 -12.94
C GLY A 104 20.18 -5.28 -11.88
N ASP A 105 21.00 -4.76 -10.97
CA ASP A 105 21.57 -5.53 -9.85
C ASP A 105 20.48 -5.98 -8.87
N LEU A 106 19.52 -5.10 -8.54
CA LEU A 106 18.36 -5.42 -7.68
C LEU A 106 17.46 -6.52 -8.28
N LEU A 107 17.21 -6.47 -9.59
CA LEU A 107 16.48 -7.51 -10.33
C LEU A 107 17.28 -8.82 -10.40
N GLY A 108 18.61 -8.74 -10.50
CA GLY A 108 19.52 -9.88 -10.46
C GLY A 108 19.52 -10.61 -9.12
N ASP A 109 19.52 -9.86 -8.01
CA ASP A 109 19.44 -10.40 -6.65
C ASP A 109 18.08 -11.07 -6.39
N LEU A 110 16.99 -10.46 -6.86
CA LEU A 110 15.65 -11.06 -6.77
C LEU A 110 15.58 -12.41 -7.50
N LYS A 111 16.19 -12.48 -8.69
CA LYS A 111 16.22 -13.70 -9.51
C LYS A 111 17.05 -14.81 -8.87
N LYS A 112 18.18 -14.46 -8.23
CA LYS A 112 19.02 -15.41 -7.48
C LYS A 112 18.36 -15.93 -6.21
N GLU A 113 17.48 -15.15 -5.56
CA GLU A 113 16.78 -15.60 -4.36
C GLU A 113 15.43 -16.28 -4.64
N LEU A 114 14.80 -16.02 -5.79
CA LEU A 114 13.66 -16.80 -6.28
C LEU A 114 14.06 -18.26 -6.60
N GLU A 115 15.35 -18.56 -6.73
CA GLU A 115 15.90 -19.93 -6.72
C GLU A 115 15.90 -20.55 -5.32
N THR A 116 14.91 -20.22 -4.47
CA THR A 116 14.76 -20.90 -3.19
C THR A 116 14.16 -22.28 -3.40
N ASP A 117 15.01 -23.30 -3.48
CA ASP A 117 14.65 -24.71 -3.69
C ASP A 117 13.94 -25.38 -2.49
N TYR A 118 13.37 -24.59 -1.56
CA TYR A 118 12.64 -25.11 -0.40
C TYR A 118 11.50 -26.05 -0.80
N HIS A 119 10.96 -25.89 -2.00
CA HIS A 119 9.91 -26.78 -2.51
C HIS A 119 10.39 -28.12 -3.06
N LYS A 120 11.66 -28.22 -3.44
CA LYS A 120 12.27 -29.45 -3.98
C LYS A 120 12.83 -30.34 -2.87
N ILE A 121 13.22 -29.73 -1.75
CA ILE A 121 13.77 -30.45 -0.60
C ILE A 121 12.68 -31.31 0.06
N SER A 122 13.06 -32.53 0.47
CA SER A 122 12.17 -33.42 1.22
C SER A 122 11.74 -32.82 2.56
N LEU A 123 10.50 -33.09 2.97
CA LEU A 123 9.91 -32.58 4.21
C LEU A 123 10.80 -32.80 5.45
N GLU A 124 11.39 -33.99 5.59
CA GLU A 124 12.23 -34.35 6.74
C GLU A 124 13.48 -33.48 6.87
N VAL A 125 14.13 -33.18 5.76
CA VAL A 125 15.32 -32.31 5.73
C VAL A 125 14.93 -30.88 6.07
N LEU A 126 13.77 -30.43 5.59
CA LEU A 126 13.27 -29.08 5.84
C LEU A 126 12.87 -28.88 7.31
N LEU A 127 12.19 -29.87 7.91
CA LEU A 127 11.89 -29.93 9.34
C LEU A 127 13.17 -29.93 10.20
N ARG A 128 14.17 -30.72 9.81
CA ARG A 128 15.47 -30.75 10.51
C ARG A 128 16.21 -29.41 10.39
N LYS A 129 16.12 -28.72 9.24
CA LYS A 129 16.75 -27.41 9.02
C LYS A 129 16.18 -26.33 9.95
N PHE A 130 14.87 -26.37 10.22
CA PHE A 130 14.19 -25.37 11.04
C PHE A 130 13.94 -25.82 12.50
N GLY A 131 14.27 -27.07 12.84
CA GLY A 131 14.10 -27.62 14.19
C GLY A 131 12.64 -27.92 14.55
N SER A 132 11.78 -28.12 13.55
CA SER A 132 10.33 -28.27 13.72
C SER A 132 9.90 -29.72 13.59
N ASN A 133 8.79 -30.09 14.24
CA ASN A 133 8.20 -31.43 14.16
C ASN A 133 6.76 -31.36 13.64
N VAL A 134 6.35 -32.27 12.75
CA VAL A 134 5.00 -32.25 12.13
C VAL A 134 3.87 -32.33 13.17
N SER A 135 4.02 -33.17 14.19
CA SER A 135 2.97 -33.47 15.17
C SER A 135 2.96 -32.52 16.37
N THR A 136 4.13 -32.08 16.83
CA THR A 136 4.25 -31.21 18.02
C THR A 136 4.49 -29.74 17.67
N GLY A 137 4.86 -29.42 16.43
CA GLY A 137 5.26 -28.07 16.05
C GLY A 137 6.59 -27.65 16.67
N LEU A 138 6.77 -26.35 16.85
CA LEU A 138 7.91 -25.75 17.54
C LEU A 138 7.70 -25.71 19.06
N SER A 139 8.80 -25.75 19.82
CA SER A 139 8.79 -25.38 21.24
C SER A 139 8.81 -23.87 21.39
N GLN A 140 8.26 -23.33 22.49
CA GLN A 140 8.22 -21.87 22.69
C GLN A 140 9.64 -21.26 22.71
N ASN A 141 10.60 -21.92 23.37
CA ASN A 141 12.00 -21.48 23.36
C ASN A 141 12.61 -21.43 21.96
N GLN A 142 12.32 -22.41 21.10
CA GLN A 142 12.82 -22.40 19.71
C GLN A 142 12.15 -21.31 18.88
N ALA A 143 10.87 -21.03 19.13
CA ALA A 143 10.18 -19.91 18.49
C ALA A 143 10.84 -18.57 18.84
N ASP A 144 11.21 -18.36 20.11
CA ASP A 144 11.90 -17.14 20.55
C ASP A 144 13.32 -17.03 19.95
N ILE A 145 14.05 -18.14 19.82
CA ILE A 145 15.35 -18.18 19.13
C ILE A 145 15.18 -17.83 17.65
N ASN A 146 14.16 -18.38 16.98
CA ASN A 146 13.88 -18.09 15.58
C ASN A 146 13.42 -16.63 15.40
N MET A 147 12.66 -16.08 16.34
CA MET A 147 12.27 -14.67 16.37
C MET A 147 13.51 -13.76 16.43
N GLY A 148 14.47 -14.07 17.30
CA GLY A 148 15.72 -13.31 17.38
C GLY A 148 16.62 -13.43 16.13
N ARG A 149 16.49 -14.52 15.36
CA ARG A 149 17.31 -14.79 14.17
C ARG A 149 16.71 -14.21 12.88
N PHE A 150 15.41 -14.36 12.68
CA PHE A 150 14.71 -14.01 11.44
C PHE A 150 13.90 -12.70 11.56
N GLY A 151 13.68 -12.21 12.78
CA GLY A 151 12.84 -11.05 13.03
C GLY A 151 11.34 -11.36 13.01
N PRO A 152 10.50 -10.35 13.33
CA PRO A 152 9.05 -10.49 13.30
C PRO A 152 8.51 -10.57 11.87
N ASN A 153 7.32 -11.14 11.72
CA ASN A 153 6.63 -11.22 10.43
C ASN A 153 5.89 -9.92 10.12
N VAL A 154 6.66 -8.86 9.90
CA VAL A 154 6.16 -7.53 9.55
C VAL A 154 6.96 -7.02 8.35
N LEU A 155 6.27 -6.41 7.39
CA LEU A 155 6.93 -5.70 6.31
C LEU A 155 7.56 -4.42 6.85
N THR A 156 8.84 -4.20 6.56
CA THR A 156 9.51 -2.96 6.96
C THR A 156 8.78 -1.79 6.28
N PRO A 157 8.21 -0.84 7.06
CA PRO A 157 7.58 0.31 6.44
C PRO A 157 8.62 1.12 5.67
N PRO A 158 8.23 1.81 4.59
CA PRO A 158 9.13 2.74 3.91
C PRO A 158 9.67 3.76 4.91
N ASP A 159 10.90 4.22 4.68
CA ASP A 159 11.51 5.26 5.53
C ASP A 159 10.64 6.52 5.49
N ASP A 160 9.97 6.82 6.61
CA ASP A 160 9.19 8.04 6.75
C ASP A 160 10.14 9.24 6.74
N VAL A 161 9.89 10.19 5.85
CA VAL A 161 10.54 11.51 5.95
C VAL A 161 10.13 12.17 7.26
N SER A 162 11.09 12.73 7.99
CA SER A 162 10.76 13.37 9.26
C SER A 162 9.77 14.52 9.06
N ASP A 163 8.75 14.63 9.91
CA ASP A 163 7.70 15.66 9.84
C ASP A 163 8.26 17.09 9.63
N TRP A 164 9.40 17.39 10.26
CA TRP A 164 10.08 18.68 10.12
C TRP A 164 10.76 18.88 8.76
N MET A 165 11.33 17.82 8.17
CA MET A 165 11.88 17.89 6.82
C MET A 165 10.76 18.09 5.81
N LEU A 166 9.64 17.37 5.95
CA LEU A 166 8.47 17.54 5.09
C LEU A 166 7.90 18.97 5.18
N PHE A 167 7.83 19.54 6.39
CA PHE A 167 7.45 20.93 6.58
C PHE A 167 8.41 21.91 5.88
N LEU A 168 9.73 21.66 5.96
CA LEU A 168 10.74 22.51 5.34
C LEU A 168 10.70 22.43 3.81
N GLU A 169 10.41 21.25 3.27
CA GLU A 169 10.20 21.03 1.83
C GLU A 169 9.05 21.88 1.31
N HIS A 170 7.91 21.92 2.00
CA HIS A 170 6.79 22.80 1.62
C HIS A 170 7.12 24.30 1.73
N LEU A 171 7.95 24.70 2.70
CA LEU A 171 8.41 26.10 2.81
C LEU A 171 9.45 26.50 1.76
N THR A 172 10.11 25.52 1.15
CA THR A 172 11.16 25.71 0.14
C THR A 172 10.77 25.21 -1.25
N GLY A 173 9.47 24.94 -1.47
CA GLY A 173 8.93 24.67 -2.80
C GLY A 173 9.06 25.88 -3.74
N GLY A 174 9.08 25.64 -5.05
CA GLY A 174 9.48 26.62 -6.09
C GLY A 174 8.98 28.05 -5.89
N PHE A 175 7.66 28.27 -5.81
CA PHE A 175 7.09 29.61 -5.60
C PHE A 175 7.45 30.22 -4.23
N SER A 176 7.51 29.41 -3.17
CA SER A 176 7.90 29.86 -1.83
C SER A 176 9.34 30.37 -1.78
N VAL A 177 10.28 29.75 -2.53
CA VAL A 177 11.67 30.21 -2.63
C VAL A 177 11.73 31.60 -3.30
N LEU A 178 10.94 31.82 -4.35
CA LEU A 178 10.91 33.13 -5.02
C LEU A 178 10.43 34.24 -4.07
N LEU A 179 9.42 33.93 -3.25
CA LEU A 179 8.93 34.85 -2.22
C LEU A 179 9.94 35.06 -1.08
N TRP A 180 10.68 34.03 -0.67
CA TRP A 180 11.78 34.18 0.29
C TRP A 180 12.87 35.11 -0.25
N VAL A 181 13.30 34.91 -1.49
CA VAL A 181 14.28 35.80 -2.15
C VAL A 181 13.75 37.24 -2.22
N GLY A 182 12.48 37.43 -2.57
CA GLY A 182 11.82 38.74 -2.56
C GLY A 182 11.78 39.39 -1.17
N ALA A 183 11.48 38.61 -0.12
CA ALA A 183 11.50 39.09 1.26
C ALA A 183 12.91 39.48 1.70
N PHE A 184 13.93 38.67 1.40
CA PHE A 184 15.33 38.99 1.70
C PHE A 184 15.83 40.24 0.96
N LEU A 185 15.44 40.43 -0.30
CA LEU A 185 15.71 41.64 -1.07
C LEU A 185 15.07 42.88 -0.43
N CYS A 186 13.83 42.78 0.06
CA CYS A 186 13.16 43.88 0.76
C CYS A 186 13.87 44.26 2.07
N PHE A 187 14.30 43.26 2.85
CA PHE A 187 15.09 43.50 4.07
C PHE A 187 16.46 44.11 3.76
N GLY A 188 17.13 43.65 2.70
CA GLY A 188 18.40 44.21 2.24
C GLY A 188 18.25 45.66 1.77
N ALA A 189 17.22 45.97 0.99
CA ALA A 189 16.90 47.33 0.55
C ALA A 189 16.63 48.27 1.73
N PHE A 190 15.85 47.81 2.73
CA PHE A 190 15.63 48.57 3.97
C PHE A 190 16.93 48.83 4.74
N ALA A 191 17.79 47.81 4.88
CA ALA A 191 19.07 47.94 5.58
C ALA A 191 19.99 48.97 4.92
N VAL A 192 20.06 48.97 3.58
CA VAL A 192 20.82 49.98 2.82
C VAL A 192 20.18 51.36 3.00
N GLN A 193 18.85 51.48 2.87
CA GLN A 193 18.20 52.79 2.97
C GLN A 193 18.34 53.41 4.36
N LYS A 194 18.25 52.60 5.42
CA LYS A 194 18.53 53.04 6.81
C LYS A 194 19.97 53.49 7.02
N ALA A 195 20.93 52.95 6.27
CA ALA A 195 22.33 53.33 6.39
C ALA A 195 22.66 54.66 5.67
N TYR A 196 21.93 55.01 4.61
CA TYR A 196 22.19 56.21 3.80
C TYR A 196 21.22 57.38 4.06
N LEU A 197 20.00 57.12 4.55
CA LEU A 197 18.99 58.13 4.91
C LEU A 197 18.57 57.97 6.38
N GLU A 198 18.69 59.05 7.18
CA GLU A 198 18.21 59.07 8.58
C GLU A 198 16.69 58.94 8.68
N ASP A 199 15.94 59.51 7.72
CA ASP A 199 14.46 59.52 7.66
C ASP A 199 13.93 58.53 6.60
N ALA A 200 14.44 57.30 6.63
CA ALA A 200 14.03 56.25 5.69
C ALA A 200 12.60 55.75 6.00
N PRO A 201 11.68 55.74 5.02
CA PRO A 201 10.35 55.18 5.19
C PRO A 201 10.42 53.67 5.45
N SER A 202 9.58 53.17 6.36
CA SER A 202 9.55 51.76 6.79
C SER A 202 8.80 50.82 5.83
N ASP A 203 8.45 51.30 4.63
CA ASP A 203 7.62 50.58 3.66
C ASP A 203 8.24 49.24 3.21
N TYR A 204 9.55 49.20 2.97
CA TYR A 204 10.26 47.97 2.60
C TYR A 204 10.33 46.94 3.73
N LEU A 205 10.36 47.40 4.99
CA LEU A 205 10.30 46.52 6.16
C LEU A 205 8.92 45.87 6.27
N TYR A 206 7.84 46.65 6.13
CA TYR A 206 6.48 46.11 6.14
C TYR A 206 6.26 45.13 4.98
N LEU A 207 6.73 45.44 3.78
CA LEU A 207 6.60 44.57 2.62
C LEU A 207 7.32 43.22 2.84
N GLY A 208 8.56 43.24 3.36
CA GLY A 208 9.31 42.02 3.67
C GLY A 208 8.65 41.15 4.74
N ILE A 209 8.08 41.77 5.79
CA ILE A 209 7.33 41.07 6.83
C ILE A 209 6.07 40.43 6.27
N VAL A 210 5.30 41.15 5.46
CA VAL A 210 4.07 40.64 4.83
C VAL A 210 4.37 39.45 3.92
N LEU A 211 5.40 39.55 3.06
CA LEU A 211 5.81 38.45 2.18
C LEU A 211 6.21 37.20 2.97
N SER A 212 7.02 37.38 4.02
CA SER A 212 7.43 36.26 4.89
C SER A 212 6.22 35.59 5.56
N LEU A 213 5.25 36.38 6.02
CA LEU A 213 4.04 35.89 6.67
C LEU A 213 3.13 35.13 5.69
N VAL A 214 3.02 35.59 4.44
CA VAL A 214 2.28 34.89 3.38
C VAL A 214 2.87 33.50 3.14
N VAL A 215 4.19 33.39 3.00
CA VAL A 215 4.88 32.10 2.79
C VAL A 215 4.69 31.15 3.96
N LEU A 216 4.80 31.65 5.20
CA LEU A 216 4.60 30.83 6.39
C LEU A 216 3.18 30.28 6.49
N ILE A 217 2.17 31.11 6.22
CA ILE A 217 0.76 30.68 6.26
C ILE A 217 0.49 29.67 5.14
N SER A 218 0.93 29.95 3.90
CA SER A 218 0.70 29.04 2.78
C SER A 218 1.41 27.70 2.96
N GLY A 219 2.67 27.71 3.43
CA GLY A 219 3.43 26.48 3.71
C GLY A 219 2.83 25.66 4.84
N THR A 220 2.37 26.30 5.91
CA THR A 220 1.68 25.60 7.01
C THR A 220 0.36 24.99 6.54
N PHE A 221 -0.40 25.68 5.68
CA PHE A 221 -1.64 25.15 5.14
C PHE A 221 -1.42 23.99 4.16
N ALA A 222 -0.34 24.03 3.37
CA ALA A 222 0.09 22.92 2.52
C ALA A 222 0.46 21.69 3.36
N TYR A 223 1.37 21.86 4.33
CA TYR A 223 1.76 20.80 5.26
C TYR A 223 0.57 20.18 6.00
N TYR A 224 -0.40 20.98 6.45
CA TYR A 224 -1.57 20.45 7.16
C TYR A 224 -2.47 19.58 6.25
N GLN A 225 -2.60 19.91 4.96
CA GLN A 225 -3.36 19.10 3.99
C GLN A 225 -2.66 17.77 3.70
N GLU A 226 -1.34 17.82 3.55
CA GLU A 226 -0.45 16.66 3.37
C GLU A 226 -0.55 15.72 4.59
N ALA A 227 -0.25 16.25 5.78
CA ALA A 227 -0.21 15.48 7.03
C ALA A 227 -1.57 14.87 7.38
N LYS A 228 -2.68 15.58 7.10
CA LYS A 228 -4.03 15.03 7.30
C LYS A 228 -4.29 13.83 6.40
N SER A 229 -3.84 13.88 5.16
CA SER A 229 -4.03 12.78 4.19
C SER A 229 -3.23 11.54 4.60
N SER A 230 -1.95 11.73 4.99
CA SER A 230 -1.08 10.63 5.43
C SER A 230 -1.60 9.93 6.69
N ARG A 231 -2.04 10.69 7.70
CA ARG A 231 -2.56 10.12 8.97
C ARG A 231 -3.80 9.24 8.80
N ILE A 232 -4.68 9.59 7.85
CA ILE A 232 -5.86 8.78 7.55
C ILE A 232 -5.41 7.42 7.02
N MET A 233 -4.44 7.39 6.11
CA MET A 233 -3.89 6.16 5.52
C MET A 233 -3.23 5.25 6.56
N ASP A 234 -2.45 5.81 7.49
CA ASP A 234 -1.79 5.00 8.53
C ASP A 234 -2.77 4.41 9.54
N SER A 235 -3.88 5.11 9.80
CA SER A 235 -4.94 4.59 10.67
C SER A 235 -5.63 3.37 10.06
N PHE A 236 -5.76 3.31 8.73
CA PHE A 236 -6.29 2.13 8.04
C PHE A 236 -5.37 0.91 8.14
N LYS A 237 -4.04 1.10 8.08
CA LYS A 237 -3.06 0.00 8.22
C LYS A 237 -3.15 -0.70 9.57
N LYS A 238 -3.45 0.03 10.65
CA LYS A 238 -3.52 -0.50 12.04
C LYS A 238 -4.83 -1.20 12.38
N MET A 239 -5.87 -1.08 11.55
CA MET A 239 -7.22 -1.57 11.88
C MET A 239 -7.50 -3.02 11.45
N VAL A 240 -6.57 -3.71 10.78
CA VAL A 240 -6.76 -5.10 10.34
C VAL A 240 -5.68 -6.00 10.92
N PRO A 241 -5.76 -6.36 12.22
CA PRO A 241 -4.89 -7.40 12.78
C PRO A 241 -5.22 -8.72 12.09
N GLN A 242 -4.19 -9.38 11.57
CA GLN A 242 -4.29 -10.73 11.02
C GLN A 242 -3.84 -11.70 12.11
N CYS A 243 -4.70 -12.64 12.48
CA CYS A 243 -4.33 -13.73 13.39
C CYS A 243 -3.96 -14.97 12.57
N ALA A 244 -3.06 -15.80 13.10
CA ALA A 244 -2.67 -17.07 12.53
C ALA A 244 -2.84 -18.19 13.56
N VAL A 245 -3.35 -19.34 13.13
CA VAL A 245 -3.45 -20.53 13.97
C VAL A 245 -2.19 -21.36 13.80
N VAL A 246 -1.37 -21.47 14.85
CA VAL A 246 -0.12 -22.22 14.85
C VAL A 246 -0.14 -23.41 15.80
N LEU A 247 0.65 -24.42 15.49
CA LEU A 247 0.90 -25.58 16.35
C LEU A 247 2.24 -25.37 17.07
N ARG A 248 2.19 -25.22 18.40
CA ARG A 248 3.38 -25.15 19.27
C ARG A 248 3.20 -26.10 20.45
N GLU A 249 4.24 -26.86 20.80
CA GLU A 249 4.24 -27.84 21.89
C GLU A 249 3.05 -28.83 21.87
N GLY A 250 2.56 -29.17 20.68
CA GLY A 250 1.44 -30.07 20.45
C GLY A 250 0.04 -29.46 20.60
N ASN A 251 -0.06 -28.17 20.93
CA ASN A 251 -1.31 -27.46 21.08
C ASN A 251 -1.49 -26.39 19.98
N LEU A 252 -2.74 -26.15 19.58
CA LEU A 252 -3.07 -25.09 18.64
C LEU A 252 -3.27 -23.77 19.39
N PHE A 253 -2.54 -22.75 18.97
CA PHE A 253 -2.62 -21.39 19.49
C PHE A 253 -3.01 -20.44 18.36
N GLU A 254 -3.87 -19.48 18.68
CA GLU A 254 -4.13 -18.33 17.81
C GLU A 254 -3.20 -17.21 18.25
N ILE A 255 -2.25 -16.84 17.38
CA ILE A 255 -1.26 -15.80 17.62
C ILE A 255 -1.44 -14.66 16.62
N ASP A 256 -0.91 -13.48 16.93
CA ASP A 256 -0.81 -12.40 15.95
C ASP A 256 0.09 -12.86 14.80
N ALA A 257 -0.27 -12.52 13.56
CA ALA A 257 0.57 -12.80 12.40
C ALA A 257 1.97 -12.20 12.54
N THR A 258 2.12 -11.13 13.32
CA THR A 258 3.41 -10.49 13.66
C THR A 258 4.35 -11.40 14.44
N ASP A 259 3.81 -12.25 15.32
CA ASP A 259 4.57 -13.16 16.20
C ASP A 259 4.88 -14.51 15.54
N LEU A 260 4.52 -14.66 14.26
CA LEU A 260 4.80 -15.85 13.46
C LEU A 260 6.28 -15.91 13.09
N VAL A 261 6.90 -17.08 13.26
CA VAL A 261 8.33 -17.26 12.97
C VAL A 261 8.57 -18.36 11.94
N VAL A 262 9.74 -18.31 11.30
CA VAL A 262 10.19 -19.39 10.42
C VAL A 262 10.27 -20.70 11.19
N GLY A 263 9.73 -21.76 10.61
CA GLY A 263 9.63 -23.08 11.24
C GLY A 263 8.33 -23.32 12.00
N ASP A 264 7.45 -22.34 12.19
CA ASP A 264 6.14 -22.59 12.78
C ASP A 264 5.29 -23.47 11.84
N ILE A 265 4.41 -24.27 12.43
CA ILE A 265 3.43 -25.04 11.67
C ILE A 265 2.10 -24.31 11.77
N VAL A 266 1.62 -23.82 10.63
CA VAL A 266 0.38 -23.06 10.52
C VAL A 266 -0.73 -23.97 10.01
N HIS A 267 -1.91 -23.83 10.62
CA HIS A 267 -3.16 -24.40 10.14
C HIS A 267 -3.95 -23.32 9.42
N MET A 268 -4.32 -23.59 8.18
CA MET A 268 -5.02 -22.67 7.30
C MET A 268 -6.38 -23.26 6.94
N LYS A 269 -7.44 -22.46 7.07
CA LYS A 269 -8.81 -22.87 6.76
C LYS A 269 -9.39 -21.97 5.66
N LEU A 270 -10.52 -22.41 5.11
CA LEU A 270 -11.36 -21.61 4.23
C LEU A 270 -11.59 -20.20 4.79
N GLY A 271 -11.30 -19.17 3.98
CA GLY A 271 -11.51 -17.77 4.30
C GLY A 271 -10.33 -17.10 4.98
N ASP A 272 -9.32 -17.86 5.42
CA ASP A 272 -8.13 -17.30 6.04
C ASP A 272 -7.20 -16.69 4.99
N LYS A 273 -6.57 -15.56 5.34
CA LYS A 273 -5.45 -15.01 4.58
C LYS A 273 -4.18 -15.73 4.99
N ILE A 274 -3.36 -16.12 4.02
CA ILE A 274 -2.11 -16.83 4.29
C ILE A 274 -1.12 -15.86 4.97
N PRO A 275 -0.67 -16.14 6.21
CA PRO A 275 0.04 -15.17 7.05
C PRO A 275 1.52 -14.99 6.69
N ALA A 276 2.13 -15.96 5.99
CA ALA A 276 3.54 -15.95 5.57
C ALA A 276 3.73 -16.90 4.38
N ASP A 277 4.95 -17.00 3.84
CA ASP A 277 5.24 -18.03 2.83
C ASP A 277 5.36 -19.39 3.52
N VAL A 278 4.57 -20.36 3.05
CA VAL A 278 4.33 -21.63 3.73
C VAL A 278 4.55 -22.80 2.78
N ARG A 279 5.31 -23.79 3.26
CA ARG A 279 5.48 -25.09 2.66
C ARG A 279 4.39 -26.05 3.11
N LEU A 280 3.56 -26.55 2.20
CA LEU A 280 2.50 -27.48 2.57
C LEU A 280 3.05 -28.84 3.03
N ILE A 281 2.51 -29.34 4.14
CA ILE A 281 2.74 -30.68 4.69
C ILE A 281 1.55 -31.57 4.37
N GLU A 282 0.34 -31.07 4.59
CA GLU A 282 -0.93 -31.75 4.36
C GLU A 282 -1.94 -30.77 3.77
N SER A 283 -2.80 -31.25 2.89
CA SER A 283 -3.82 -30.45 2.22
C SER A 283 -5.05 -31.32 1.93
N ASP A 284 -6.22 -30.83 2.32
CA ASP A 284 -7.50 -31.46 2.04
C ASP A 284 -8.38 -30.49 1.23
N GLY A 285 -8.51 -30.76 -0.07
CA GLY A 285 -9.28 -29.92 -1.00
C GLY A 285 -8.81 -28.45 -1.06
N PHE A 286 -7.56 -28.16 -0.68
CA PHE A 286 -7.10 -26.80 -0.46
C PHE A 286 -6.90 -26.04 -1.78
N LYS A 287 -7.56 -24.88 -1.91
CA LYS A 287 -7.40 -23.97 -3.04
C LYS A 287 -7.11 -22.57 -2.56
N VAL A 288 -6.23 -21.87 -3.26
CA VAL A 288 -5.84 -20.49 -2.95
C VAL A 288 -6.08 -19.58 -4.13
N ASP A 289 -6.37 -18.31 -3.82
CA ASP A 289 -6.39 -17.22 -4.79
C ASP A 289 -5.01 -16.56 -4.87
N ASN A 290 -4.38 -16.65 -6.04
CA ASN A 290 -3.10 -16.02 -6.32
C ASN A 290 -3.25 -14.66 -7.03
N SER A 291 -4.45 -14.10 -7.12
CA SER A 291 -4.70 -12.82 -7.80
C SER A 291 -3.80 -11.68 -7.32
N ALA A 292 -3.40 -11.70 -6.04
CA ALA A 292 -2.47 -10.73 -5.48
C ALA A 292 -1.04 -10.79 -6.08
N LEU A 293 -0.61 -11.95 -6.59
CA LEU A 293 0.75 -12.19 -7.12
C LEU A 293 0.76 -12.26 -8.65
N THR A 294 -0.19 -12.98 -9.25
CA THR A 294 -0.22 -13.21 -10.70
C THR A 294 -1.20 -12.32 -11.44
N GLY A 295 -2.14 -11.69 -10.73
CA GLY A 295 -3.25 -10.94 -11.35
C GLY A 295 -4.37 -11.85 -11.89
N GLU A 296 -4.24 -13.17 -11.79
CA GLU A 296 -5.25 -14.13 -12.24
C GLU A 296 -6.09 -14.60 -11.05
N SER A 297 -7.42 -14.44 -11.13
CA SER A 297 -8.36 -14.83 -10.08
C SER A 297 -8.80 -16.30 -10.13
N GLU A 298 -8.16 -17.14 -10.97
CA GLU A 298 -8.52 -18.55 -11.06
C GLU A 298 -8.02 -19.31 -9.83
N PRO A 299 -8.90 -20.01 -9.08
CA PRO A 299 -8.50 -20.76 -7.90
C PRO A 299 -7.47 -21.85 -8.21
N GLN A 300 -6.31 -21.77 -7.57
CA GLN A 300 -5.23 -22.75 -7.78
C GLN A 300 -5.25 -23.81 -6.68
N SER A 301 -5.38 -25.08 -7.07
CA SER A 301 -5.29 -26.21 -6.13
C SER A 301 -3.88 -26.41 -5.61
N ARG A 302 -3.76 -26.63 -4.30
CA ARG A 302 -2.49 -26.81 -3.61
C ARG A 302 -2.41 -28.19 -2.96
N ASN A 303 -1.24 -28.81 -3.05
CA ASN A 303 -0.96 -30.18 -2.59
C ASN A 303 0.39 -30.22 -1.88
N ALA A 304 0.61 -31.18 -0.98
CA ALA A 304 1.90 -31.34 -0.30
C ALA A 304 3.08 -31.73 -1.22
N THR A 305 2.81 -32.26 -2.42
CA THR A 305 3.84 -32.79 -3.35
C THR A 305 4.35 -31.75 -4.34
N CYS A 306 5.63 -31.87 -4.72
CA CYS A 306 6.23 -31.01 -5.74
C CYS A 306 5.77 -31.37 -7.14
N THR A 307 5.34 -30.35 -7.89
CA THR A 307 4.82 -30.53 -9.24
C THR A 307 5.66 -29.84 -10.31
N HIS A 308 6.29 -28.70 -9.97
CA HIS A 308 7.07 -27.91 -10.90
C HIS A 308 8.39 -27.45 -10.26
N ASP A 309 9.39 -27.17 -11.11
CA ASP A 309 10.67 -26.63 -10.67
C ASP A 309 10.60 -25.16 -10.29
N ASN A 310 9.68 -24.40 -10.89
CA ASN A 310 9.42 -23.00 -10.56
C ASN A 310 8.62 -22.91 -9.24
N PRO A 311 9.09 -22.18 -8.21
CA PRO A 311 8.36 -22.03 -6.95
C PRO A 311 6.97 -21.39 -7.13
N LEU A 312 6.77 -20.49 -8.10
CA LEU A 312 5.47 -19.83 -8.31
C LEU A 312 4.38 -20.80 -8.82
N GLU A 313 4.78 -21.77 -9.64
CA GLU A 313 3.87 -22.72 -10.30
C GLU A 313 3.70 -24.04 -9.54
N THR A 314 4.54 -24.30 -8.54
CA THR A 314 4.45 -25.54 -7.77
C THR A 314 3.29 -25.49 -6.78
N LYS A 315 2.59 -26.62 -6.63
CA LYS A 315 1.37 -26.70 -5.82
C LYS A 315 1.62 -26.79 -4.31
N ASN A 316 2.86 -26.95 -3.90
CA ASN A 316 3.29 -27.23 -2.53
C ASN A 316 3.82 -26.02 -1.76
N LEU A 317 3.61 -24.83 -2.31
CA LEU A 317 3.85 -23.56 -1.65
C LEU A 317 2.56 -22.74 -1.59
N CYS A 318 2.38 -22.05 -0.49
CA CYS A 318 1.40 -21.00 -0.31
C CYS A 318 2.14 -19.71 0.01
N PHE A 319 1.64 -18.59 -0.49
CA PHE A 319 2.38 -17.32 -0.46
C PHE A 319 1.69 -16.30 0.42
N PHE A 320 2.49 -15.44 1.03
CA PHE A 320 1.99 -14.31 1.79
C PHE A 320 1.08 -13.44 0.92
N SER A 321 -0.02 -12.97 1.52
CA SER A 321 -1.06 -12.17 0.87
C SER A 321 -2.00 -12.89 -0.12
N THR A 322 -1.92 -14.21 -0.23
CA THR A 322 -2.94 -15.02 -0.91
C THR A 322 -4.07 -15.39 0.05
N ASN A 323 -5.25 -15.71 -0.48
CA ASN A 323 -6.42 -16.07 0.32
C ASN A 323 -6.78 -17.55 0.12
N ALA A 324 -7.14 -18.25 1.20
CA ALA A 324 -7.66 -19.61 1.14
C ALA A 324 -9.14 -19.59 0.72
N LEU A 325 -9.43 -20.16 -0.46
CA LEU A 325 -10.77 -20.17 -1.05
C LEU A 325 -11.57 -21.43 -0.72
N GLU A 326 -10.92 -22.57 -0.53
CA GLU A 326 -11.55 -23.85 -0.24
C GLU A 326 -10.59 -24.75 0.56
N GLY A 327 -11.15 -25.70 1.32
CA GLY A 327 -10.41 -26.76 1.98
C GLY A 327 -9.70 -26.36 3.28
N THR A 328 -8.85 -27.26 3.76
CA THR A 328 -7.97 -27.02 4.91
C THR A 328 -6.56 -27.49 4.58
N ALA A 329 -5.56 -26.82 5.16
CA ALA A 329 -4.18 -27.17 4.94
C ALA A 329 -3.34 -26.96 6.20
N LYS A 330 -2.26 -27.74 6.28
CA LYS A 330 -1.23 -27.63 7.30
C LYS A 330 0.10 -27.42 6.61
N GLY A 331 0.84 -26.43 7.07
CA GLY A 331 2.07 -26.02 6.39
C GLY A 331 3.12 -25.51 7.35
N LEU A 332 4.38 -25.59 6.93
CA LEU A 332 5.56 -25.11 7.63
C LEU A 332 5.97 -23.73 7.08
N VAL A 333 6.14 -22.74 7.95
CA VAL A 333 6.57 -21.39 7.54
C VAL A 333 8.02 -21.44 7.07
N ILE A 334 8.27 -20.99 5.84
CA ILE A 334 9.60 -20.96 5.23
C ILE A 334 10.25 -19.58 5.25
N SER A 335 9.44 -18.52 5.10
CA SER A 335 9.89 -17.13 5.06
C SER A 335 8.85 -16.22 5.71
N VAL A 336 9.31 -15.17 6.39
CA VAL A 336 8.47 -14.18 7.09
C VAL A 336 8.88 -12.75 6.71
N GLY A 337 7.97 -11.79 6.85
CA GLY A 337 8.21 -10.36 6.62
C GLY A 337 8.78 -10.07 5.23
N ASP A 338 9.83 -9.24 5.19
CA ASP A 338 10.52 -8.83 3.96
C ASP A 338 11.18 -9.99 3.19
N SER A 339 11.40 -11.14 3.83
CA SER A 339 11.98 -12.32 3.16
C SER A 339 10.94 -13.10 2.34
N THR A 340 9.64 -12.81 2.50
CA THR A 340 8.56 -13.41 1.69
C THR A 340 8.60 -12.91 0.25
N LEU A 341 8.01 -13.64 -0.70
CA LEU A 341 7.92 -13.19 -2.09
C LEU A 341 7.23 -11.83 -2.22
N MET A 342 6.09 -11.65 -1.53
CA MET A 342 5.37 -10.37 -1.55
C MET A 342 6.15 -9.27 -0.82
N GLY A 343 6.84 -9.58 0.28
CA GLY A 343 7.70 -8.61 0.97
C GLY A 343 8.86 -8.12 0.11
N ARG A 344 9.44 -9.00 -0.70
CA ARG A 344 10.48 -8.66 -1.68
C ARG A 344 9.94 -7.76 -2.79
N ILE A 345 8.75 -8.08 -3.32
CA ILE A 345 8.06 -7.24 -4.32
C ILE A 345 7.77 -5.85 -3.74
N ALA A 346 7.27 -5.78 -2.50
CA ALA A 346 7.01 -4.52 -1.80
C ALA A 346 8.29 -3.71 -1.60
N GLY A 347 9.37 -4.34 -1.13
CA GLY A 347 10.66 -3.69 -0.96
C GLY A 347 11.25 -3.14 -2.26
N LEU A 348 11.04 -3.82 -3.39
CA LEU A 348 11.40 -3.28 -4.71
C LEU A 348 10.53 -2.09 -5.10
N ALA A 349 9.21 -2.21 -4.93
CA ALA A 349 8.27 -1.13 -5.26
C ALA A 349 8.60 0.16 -4.49
N THR A 350 9.05 0.03 -3.23
CA THR A 350 9.51 1.17 -2.41
C THR A 350 10.86 1.73 -2.87
N LYS A 351 11.79 0.88 -3.32
CA LYS A 351 13.12 1.31 -3.79
C LYS A 351 13.11 1.96 -5.17
N LEU A 352 12.06 1.74 -5.95
CA LEU A 352 11.86 2.45 -7.21
C LEU A 352 11.54 3.91 -6.88
N GLU A 353 12.51 4.80 -7.13
CA GLU A 353 12.34 6.24 -6.98
C GLU A 353 11.08 6.69 -7.75
N VAL A 354 10.15 7.32 -7.04
CA VAL A 354 8.95 7.89 -7.66
C VAL A 354 9.41 9.03 -8.57
N GLU A 355 9.29 8.82 -9.87
CA GLU A 355 9.57 9.86 -10.85
C GLU A 355 8.52 10.97 -10.70
N GLU A 356 8.98 12.23 -10.75
CA GLU A 356 8.06 13.37 -10.69
C GLU A 356 7.01 13.25 -11.80
N THR A 357 5.74 13.45 -11.43
CA THR A 357 4.65 13.38 -12.41
C THR A 357 4.87 14.41 -13.52
N PRO A 358 4.50 14.13 -14.79
CA PRO A 358 4.65 15.09 -15.88
C PRO A 358 4.01 16.44 -15.59
N MET A 359 2.88 16.46 -14.87
CA MET A 359 2.23 17.69 -14.43
C MET A 359 3.10 18.48 -13.44
N ALA A 360 3.77 17.81 -12.50
CA ALA A 360 4.66 18.46 -11.55
C ALA A 360 5.91 19.03 -12.26
N GLN A 361 6.46 18.31 -13.24
CA GLN A 361 7.57 18.78 -14.07
C GLN A 361 7.19 20.03 -14.87
N GLU A 362 6.00 20.03 -15.47
CA GLU A 362 5.48 21.21 -16.16
C GLU A 362 5.28 22.39 -15.19
N MET A 363 4.71 22.16 -14.00
CA MET A 363 4.59 23.21 -12.97
C MET A 363 5.92 23.74 -12.45
N ALA A 364 6.98 22.93 -12.46
CA ALA A 364 8.33 23.38 -12.13
C ALA A 364 9.00 24.13 -13.29
N HIS A 365 8.61 23.83 -14.53
CA HIS A 365 9.06 24.51 -15.74
C HIS A 365 8.36 25.86 -15.98
N PHE A 366 7.08 25.97 -15.62
CA PHE A 366 6.29 27.21 -15.61
C PHE A 366 6.75 28.20 -14.53
#